data_AF-A0A528WFF1-F1
#
_entry.id   AF-A0A528WFF1-F1
#
_cell.length_a   1.000
_cell.length_b   1.000
_cell.length_c   1.000
_cell.angle_alpha   90.00
_cell.angle_beta   90.00
_cell.angle_gamma   90.00
#
_symmetry.space_group_name_H-M   'P 1'
#
loop_
_entity.id
_entity.type
_entity.pdbx_description
1 polymer ?
#
loop_
_entity_poly.entity_id
_entity_poly.type
_entity_poly.pdbx_seq_one_letter_code
_entity_poly.pdbx_strand_id
1 'polypeptide(L)'
;FQVEGSRFDTAGRIPPIRDAVGVVAFHGNDVDISLSSGSVYMPSGRTVAASGGTLTVKEANHSPVIGALDIEVAGEAPAIAELASFEPINAMRHVGLAPEDLSGTVTGHVRADIPLTSGVDTSTLDWLVTLDYQDLSLAKPFEDQTVTEADGSITVSPDRAVISAEAKLNGIPAEL
;
A
#
# COMPACT_ATOMS: atom_id res chain seq x y z
N PHE A 1 -5.11 21.68 13.17
CA PHE A 1 -4.12 22.60 12.58
C PHE A 1 -3.61 22.02 11.27
N GLN A 2 -3.17 22.87 10.34
CA GLN A 2 -2.61 22.45 9.04
C GLN A 2 -1.10 22.24 9.16
N VAL A 3 -0.60 21.23 8.44
CA VAL A 3 0.80 20.82 8.43
C VAL A 3 1.24 20.70 6.97
N GLU A 4 2.40 21.27 6.63
CA GLU A 4 2.96 21.25 5.28
C GLU A 4 4.45 20.91 5.32
N GLY A 5 4.96 20.31 4.25
CA GLY A 5 6.39 20.00 4.09
C GLY A 5 6.95 19.07 5.17
N SER A 6 6.09 18.31 5.83
CA SER A 6 6.46 17.55 7.02
C SER A 6 6.84 16.11 6.70
N ARG A 7 7.57 15.52 7.65
CA ARG A 7 7.90 14.09 7.66
C ARG A 7 7.07 13.40 8.75
N PHE A 8 6.42 12.30 8.38
CA PHE A 8 5.72 11.42 9.31
C PHE A 8 6.41 10.06 9.31
N ASP A 9 6.83 9.61 10.49
CA ASP A 9 7.28 8.23 10.67
C ASP A 9 6.04 7.33 10.78
N THR A 10 6.06 6.20 10.07
CA THR A 10 4.95 5.27 9.92
C THR A 10 5.13 4.08 10.86
N ALA A 11 4.05 3.33 11.12
CA ALA A 11 4.12 2.16 11.99
C ALA A 11 4.94 1.02 11.36
N GLY A 12 5.59 0.22 12.20
CA GLY A 12 6.35 -0.95 11.77
C GLY A 12 7.62 -0.57 10.99
N ARG A 13 7.76 -1.14 9.79
CA ARG A 13 8.93 -0.92 8.90
C ARG A 13 8.57 -0.15 7.63
N ILE A 14 7.34 0.36 7.54
CA ILE A 14 6.93 1.19 6.40
C ILE A 14 7.86 2.42 6.34
N PRO A 15 8.31 2.85 5.16
CA PRO A 15 9.11 4.06 5.06
C PRO A 15 8.32 5.31 5.47
N PRO A 16 9.01 6.37 5.94
CA PRO A 16 8.33 7.60 6.32
C PRO A 16 7.72 8.30 5.10
N ILE A 17 6.57 8.93 5.32
CA ILE A 17 5.96 9.84 4.34
C ILE A 17 6.64 11.20 4.47
N ARG A 18 7.03 11.82 3.36
CA ARG A 18 7.62 13.15 3.27
C ARG A 18 6.77 14.06 2.40
N ASP A 19 7.07 15.35 2.47
CA ASP A 19 6.38 16.41 1.71
C ASP A 19 4.87 16.38 1.93
N ALA A 20 4.48 15.96 3.13
CA ALA A 20 3.11 15.72 3.47
C ALA A 20 2.37 17.04 3.71
N VAL A 21 1.18 17.14 3.13
CA VAL A 21 0.22 18.23 3.31
C VAL A 21 -1.05 17.64 3.90
N GLY A 22 -1.41 18.10 5.10
CA GLY A 22 -2.51 17.51 5.83
C GLY A 22 -3.02 18.35 6.98
N VAL A 23 -4.06 17.85 7.64
CA VAL A 23 -4.68 18.50 8.81
C VAL A 23 -4.76 17.48 9.94
N VAL A 24 -4.44 17.92 11.15
CA VAL A 24 -4.65 17.15 12.38
C VAL A 24 -5.69 17.85 13.23
N ALA A 25 -6.74 17.14 13.61
CA ALA A 25 -7.79 17.59 14.50
C ALA A 25 -7.82 16.71 15.76
N PHE A 26 -8.04 17.35 16.91
CA PHE A 26 -8.16 16.70 18.21
C PHE A 26 -9.55 16.97 18.77
N HIS A 27 -10.23 15.91 19.19
CA HIS A 27 -11.56 15.97 19.77
C HIS A 27 -11.58 15.18 21.08
N GLY A 28 -11.20 15.85 22.18
CA GLY A 28 -10.99 15.15 23.46
C GLY A 28 -9.82 14.17 23.34
N ASN A 29 -10.11 12.87 23.41
CA ASN A 29 -9.13 11.80 23.23
C ASN A 29 -9.13 11.20 21.82
N ASP A 30 -9.97 11.71 20.92
CA ASP A 30 -9.97 11.31 19.52
C ASP A 30 -8.97 12.16 18.72
N VAL A 31 -8.31 11.52 17.76
CA VAL A 31 -7.40 12.17 16.81
C VAL A 31 -7.84 11.83 15.40
N ASP A 32 -8.08 12.85 14.60
CA ASP A 32 -8.41 12.71 13.17
C ASP A 32 -7.31 13.37 12.35
N ILE A 33 -6.69 12.62 11.46
CA ILE A 33 -5.64 13.08 10.55
C ILE A 33 -6.15 12.94 9.13
N SER A 34 -6.03 13.99 8.32
CA SER A 34 -6.23 13.93 6.87
C SER A 34 -4.95 14.30 6.14
N LEU A 35 -4.69 13.60 5.03
CA LEU A 35 -3.55 13.78 4.15
C LEU A 35 -4.05 14.08 2.74
N SER A 36 -3.84 15.30 2.27
CA SER A 36 -4.16 15.67 0.89
C SER A 36 -3.13 15.09 -0.08
N SER A 37 -1.85 15.15 0.28
CA SER A 37 -0.75 14.63 -0.54
C SER A 37 0.48 14.31 0.31
N GLY A 38 1.28 13.36 -0.14
CA GLY A 38 2.61 13.07 0.39
C GLY A 38 3.34 12.05 -0.50
N SER A 39 4.61 11.81 -0.19
CA SER A 39 5.46 10.87 -0.93
C SER A 39 6.14 9.90 0.02
N VAL A 40 5.98 8.61 -0.21
CA VAL A 40 6.72 7.56 0.47
C VAL A 40 8.04 7.36 -0.25
N TYR A 41 9.16 7.48 0.46
CA TYR A 41 10.50 7.29 -0.12
C TYR A 41 11.09 5.97 0.34
N MET A 42 11.28 5.05 -0.60
CA MET A 42 11.82 3.73 -0.33
C MET A 42 13.34 3.76 -0.15
N PRO A 43 13.92 2.79 0.57
CA PRO A 43 15.38 2.64 0.67
C PRO A 43 16.09 2.51 -0.67
N SER A 44 15.44 1.94 -1.68
CA SER A 44 15.95 1.85 -3.06
C SER A 44 16.07 3.20 -3.78
N GLY A 45 15.45 4.26 -3.26
CA GLY A 45 15.29 5.55 -3.93
C GLY A 45 14.03 5.67 -4.79
N ARG A 46 13.21 4.61 -4.89
CA ARG A 46 11.87 4.67 -5.50
C ARG A 46 10.93 5.55 -4.67
N THR A 47 9.90 6.08 -5.32
CA THR A 47 8.87 6.93 -4.69
C THR A 47 7.47 6.44 -5.04
N VAL A 48 6.57 6.48 -4.05
CA VAL A 48 5.14 6.19 -4.19
C VAL A 48 4.39 7.41 -3.71
N ALA A 49 3.51 7.95 -4.53
CA ALA A 49 2.63 9.04 -4.16
C ALA A 49 1.54 8.50 -3.23
N ALA A 50 1.18 9.29 -2.22
CA ALA A 50 0.10 9.01 -1.29
C ALA A 50 -0.86 10.20 -1.27
N SER A 51 -2.17 9.95 -1.37
CA SER A 51 -3.20 10.99 -1.46
C SER A 51 -4.50 10.56 -0.81
N GLY A 52 -5.39 11.53 -0.57
CA GLY A 52 -6.74 11.26 -0.06
C GLY A 52 -6.77 10.51 1.27
N GLY A 53 -5.68 10.56 2.05
CA GLY A 53 -5.49 9.72 3.21
C GLY A 53 -6.25 10.23 4.44
N THR A 54 -6.74 9.30 5.25
CA THR A 54 -7.27 9.57 6.59
C THR A 54 -6.72 8.56 7.58
N LEU A 55 -6.45 9.02 8.81
CA LEU A 55 -6.14 8.16 9.94
C LEU A 55 -6.95 8.65 11.14
N THR A 56 -7.88 7.84 11.60
CA THR A 56 -8.71 8.14 12.77
C THR A 56 -8.32 7.23 13.93
N VAL A 57 -8.06 7.84 15.09
CA VAL A 57 -7.79 7.16 16.35
C VAL A 57 -8.87 7.56 17.33
N LYS A 58 -9.61 6.58 17.85
CA LYS A 58 -10.65 6.79 18.86
C LYS A 58 -10.14 6.44 20.24
N GLU A 59 -10.53 7.24 21.23
CA GLU A 59 -10.20 6.99 22.65
C GLU A 59 -8.71 6.70 22.89
N ALA A 60 -7.81 7.54 22.36
CA ALA A 60 -6.35 7.33 22.37
C ALA A 60 -5.73 7.23 23.79
N ASN A 61 -6.53 7.45 24.83
CA ASN A 61 -6.17 7.25 26.24
C ASN A 61 -6.38 5.81 26.74
N HIS A 62 -6.93 4.91 25.92
CA HIS A 62 -7.13 3.49 26.22
C HIS A 62 -6.20 2.60 25.37
N SER A 63 -5.70 1.53 25.98
CA SER A 63 -4.80 0.56 25.32
C SER A 63 -5.55 -0.73 24.97
N PRO A 64 -5.28 -1.35 23.80
CA PRO A 64 -4.35 -0.90 22.77
C PRO A 64 -4.91 0.24 21.92
N VAL A 65 -4.03 1.16 21.50
CA VAL A 65 -4.39 2.22 20.55
C VAL A 65 -4.27 1.67 19.13
N ILE A 66 -5.39 1.66 18.41
CA ILE A 66 -5.50 1.23 17.01
C ILE A 66 -6.06 2.41 16.20
N GLY A 67 -5.43 2.72 15.08
CA GLY A 67 -5.92 3.73 14.14
C GLY A 67 -6.53 3.09 12.90
N ALA A 68 -7.65 3.61 12.42
CA ALA A 68 -8.25 3.23 11.16
C ALA A 68 -7.64 4.09 10.04
N LEU A 69 -6.85 3.47 9.16
CA LEU A 69 -6.24 4.09 7.98
C LEU A 69 -7.11 3.83 6.75
N ASP A 70 -7.29 4.85 5.92
CA ASP A 70 -7.85 4.77 4.57
C ASP A 70 -7.02 5.71 3.67
N ILE A 71 -6.36 5.22 2.62
CA ILE A 71 -5.42 6.02 1.82
C ILE A 71 -5.26 5.51 0.38
N GLU A 72 -5.11 6.42 -0.57
CA GLU A 72 -4.78 6.12 -1.96
C GLU A 72 -3.27 6.19 -2.19
N VAL A 73 -2.76 5.28 -3.03
CA VAL A 73 -1.35 5.23 -3.44
C VAL A 73 -1.22 5.12 -4.94
N ALA A 74 -0.15 5.68 -5.50
CA ALA A 74 0.16 5.57 -6.93
C ALA A 74 1.67 5.55 -7.18
N GLY A 75 2.11 4.75 -8.14
CA GLY A 75 3.50 4.74 -8.57
C GLY A 75 3.80 3.66 -9.62
N GLU A 76 5.08 3.57 -9.97
CA GLU A 76 5.57 2.48 -10.81
C GLU A 76 5.40 1.14 -10.07
N ALA A 77 5.05 0.07 -10.81
CA ALA A 77 4.95 -1.29 -10.30
C ALA A 77 6.13 -1.74 -9.40
N PRO A 78 7.41 -1.48 -9.76
CA PRO A 78 8.54 -1.78 -8.87
C PRO A 78 8.50 -1.01 -7.54
N ALA A 79 7.97 0.21 -7.51
CA ALA A 79 7.87 0.99 -6.28
C ALA A 79 6.76 0.44 -5.37
N ILE A 80 5.60 0.11 -5.95
CA ILE A 80 4.48 -0.48 -5.20
C ILE A 80 4.82 -1.88 -4.67
N ALA A 81 5.52 -2.71 -5.46
CA ALA A 81 5.97 -4.02 -5.01
C ALA A 81 6.97 -3.94 -3.84
N GLU A 82 7.90 -2.97 -3.87
CA GLU A 82 8.79 -2.73 -2.74
C GLU A 82 8.01 -2.28 -1.50
N LEU A 83 7.06 -1.36 -1.66
CA LEU A 83 6.19 -0.94 -0.55
C LEU A 83 5.42 -2.13 0.06
N ALA A 84 4.88 -3.00 -0.79
CA ALA A 84 4.13 -4.20 -0.38
C ALA A 84 5.00 -5.27 0.30
N SER A 85 6.33 -5.16 0.27
CA SER A 85 7.26 -6.07 0.94
C SER A 85 7.50 -5.75 2.42
N PHE A 86 7.10 -4.56 2.88
CA PHE A 86 7.27 -4.15 4.27
C PHE A 86 6.21 -4.77 5.19
N GLU A 87 6.63 -5.06 6.42
CA GLU A 87 5.70 -5.40 7.50
C GLU A 87 4.85 -4.20 7.90
N PRO A 88 3.60 -4.43 8.35
CA PRO A 88 3.02 -5.74 8.70
C PRO A 88 2.41 -6.51 7.52
N ILE A 89 2.19 -5.87 6.38
CA ILE A 89 1.46 -6.49 5.24
C ILE A 89 2.31 -7.60 4.59
N ASN A 90 3.53 -7.27 4.15
CA ASN A 90 4.48 -8.18 3.50
C ASN A 90 3.82 -9.16 2.50
N ALA A 91 3.08 -8.60 1.54
CA ALA A 91 2.32 -9.35 0.55
C ALA A 91 3.23 -10.07 -0.48
N MET A 92 4.43 -9.54 -0.72
CA MET A 92 5.36 -10.08 -1.72
C MET A 92 6.01 -11.40 -1.33
N ARG A 93 5.93 -11.82 -0.06
CA ARG A 93 6.63 -13.02 0.45
C ARG A 93 6.28 -14.33 -0.27
N HIS A 94 5.14 -14.40 -0.95
CA HIS A 94 4.66 -15.60 -1.65
C HIS A 94 4.69 -15.48 -3.18
N VAL A 95 4.95 -14.29 -3.73
CA VAL A 95 4.86 -14.02 -5.18
C VAL A 95 6.12 -14.45 -5.92
N GLY A 96 7.28 -14.50 -5.24
CA GLY A 96 8.54 -14.95 -5.84
C GLY A 96 9.14 -14.00 -6.89
N LEU A 97 8.56 -12.81 -7.06
CA LEU A 97 9.03 -11.75 -7.96
C LEU A 97 9.73 -10.67 -7.16
N ALA A 98 10.90 -10.23 -7.63
CA ALA A 98 11.56 -9.06 -7.07
C ALA A 98 10.92 -7.79 -7.65
N PRO A 99 10.93 -6.66 -6.93
CA PRO A 99 10.37 -5.41 -7.45
C PRO A 99 10.95 -5.02 -8.82
N GLU A 100 12.25 -5.20 -9.03
CA GLU A 100 12.95 -4.94 -10.30
C GLU A 100 12.52 -5.85 -11.47
N ASP A 101 11.81 -6.95 -11.21
CA ASP A 101 11.27 -7.82 -12.24
C ASP A 101 9.95 -7.28 -12.82
N LEU A 102 9.46 -6.15 -12.32
CA LEU A 102 8.17 -5.56 -12.69
C LEU A 102 8.37 -4.23 -13.44
N SER A 103 7.50 -3.98 -14.41
CA SER A 103 7.33 -2.68 -15.05
C SER A 103 5.85 -2.37 -15.22
N GLY A 104 5.51 -1.12 -15.53
CA GLY A 104 4.13 -0.65 -15.63
C GLY A 104 3.75 0.22 -14.44
N THR A 105 2.51 0.68 -14.40
CA THR A 105 2.02 1.60 -13.37
C THR A 105 0.94 0.95 -12.53
N VAL A 106 0.86 1.38 -11.27
CA VAL A 106 -0.09 0.82 -10.30
C VAL A 106 -0.68 1.96 -9.47
N THR A 107 -2.00 1.96 -9.35
CA THR A 107 -2.75 2.72 -8.35
C THR A 107 -3.33 1.77 -7.31
N GLY A 108 -3.59 2.26 -6.11
CA GLY A 108 -4.15 1.43 -5.07
C GLY A 108 -4.91 2.21 -4.02
N HIS A 109 -5.77 1.50 -3.31
CA HIS A 109 -6.51 1.97 -2.15
C HIS A 109 -6.28 0.99 -1.00
N VAL A 110 -5.85 1.53 0.13
CA VAL A 110 -5.50 0.77 1.33
C VAL A 110 -6.42 1.19 2.45
N ARG A 111 -7.11 0.22 3.04
CA ARG A 111 -7.81 0.34 4.32
C ARG A 111 -7.19 -0.62 5.32
N ALA A 112 -6.81 -0.14 6.50
CA ALA A 112 -6.16 -1.01 7.48
C ALA A 112 -6.32 -0.50 8.91
N ASP A 113 -6.46 -1.44 9.83
CA ASP A 113 -6.26 -1.20 11.25
C ASP A 113 -4.75 -1.19 11.55
N ILE A 114 -4.25 -0.04 12.02
CA ILE A 114 -2.84 0.19 12.32
C ILE A 114 -2.62 0.17 13.83
N PRO A 115 -1.86 -0.79 14.38
CA PRO A 115 -1.57 -0.83 15.81
C PRO A 115 -0.53 0.25 16.13
N LEU A 116 -0.92 1.26 16.91
CA LEU A 116 -0.03 2.32 17.37
C LEU A 116 0.62 1.97 18.73
N THR A 117 0.18 0.86 19.34
CA THR A 117 0.75 0.28 20.56
C THR A 117 1.55 -0.97 20.22
N SER A 118 2.73 -1.13 20.79
CA SER A 118 3.57 -2.33 20.60
C SER A 118 2.95 -3.58 21.22
N GLY A 119 3.17 -4.74 20.60
CA GLY A 119 2.73 -6.04 21.14
C GLY A 119 1.27 -6.40 20.87
N VAL A 120 0.56 -5.59 20.08
CA VAL A 120 -0.74 -5.96 19.50
C VAL A 120 -0.54 -7.12 18.52
N ASP A 121 -1.38 -8.13 18.61
CA ASP A 121 -1.41 -9.24 17.68
C ASP A 121 -1.93 -8.76 16.32
N THR A 122 -1.06 -8.66 15.33
CA THR A 122 -1.42 -8.17 13.98
C THR A 122 -2.34 -9.13 13.24
N SER A 123 -2.47 -10.39 13.68
CA SER A 123 -3.37 -11.35 13.04
C SER A 123 -4.85 -11.07 13.33
N THR A 124 -5.16 -10.22 14.32
CA THR A 124 -6.53 -9.82 14.66
C THR A 124 -6.98 -8.52 13.99
N LEU A 125 -6.11 -7.90 13.18
CA LEU A 125 -6.36 -6.60 12.55
C LEU A 125 -6.93 -6.80 11.16
N ASP A 126 -7.96 -6.01 10.83
CA ASP A 126 -8.57 -6.06 9.50
C ASP A 126 -7.84 -5.13 8.53
N TRP A 127 -7.75 -5.56 7.28
CA TRP A 127 -7.22 -4.74 6.20
C TRP A 127 -7.70 -5.21 4.84
N LEU A 128 -7.78 -4.25 3.92
CA LEU A 128 -8.13 -4.44 2.53
C LEU A 128 -7.21 -3.58 1.67
N VAL A 129 -6.59 -4.21 0.68
CA VAL A 129 -5.81 -3.52 -0.34
C VAL A 129 -6.42 -3.84 -1.69
N THR A 130 -6.83 -2.82 -2.43
CA THR A 130 -7.23 -2.94 -3.83
C THR A 130 -6.21 -2.20 -4.69
N LEU A 131 -5.68 -2.86 -5.72
CA LEU A 131 -4.74 -2.29 -6.68
C LEU A 131 -5.34 -2.39 -8.07
N ASP A 132 -5.11 -1.38 -8.89
CA ASP A 132 -5.32 -1.40 -10.32
C ASP A 132 -3.97 -1.19 -11.00
N TYR A 133 -3.68 -1.96 -12.03
CA TYR A 133 -2.41 -1.88 -12.75
C TYR A 133 -2.64 -1.75 -14.24
N GLN A 134 -1.70 -1.05 -14.89
CA GLN A 134 -1.70 -0.81 -16.32
C GLN A 134 -0.33 -1.07 -16.93
N ASP A 135 -0.32 -1.67 -18.11
CA ASP A 135 0.87 -2.05 -18.89
C ASP A 135 1.86 -2.89 -18.06
N LEU A 136 1.36 -3.70 -17.13
CA LEU A 136 2.19 -4.50 -16.25
C LEU A 136 2.90 -5.59 -17.06
N SER A 137 4.22 -5.70 -16.89
CA SER A 137 5.01 -6.76 -17.54
C SER A 137 6.00 -7.37 -16.56
N LEU A 138 6.27 -8.66 -16.74
CA LEU A 138 7.19 -9.43 -15.91
C LEU A 138 8.48 -9.71 -16.69
N ALA A 139 9.62 -9.34 -16.12
CA ALA A 139 10.94 -9.65 -16.70
C ALA A 139 11.27 -11.16 -16.60
N LYS A 140 10.65 -11.85 -15.65
CA LYS A 140 10.77 -13.30 -15.45
C LYS A 140 9.47 -13.99 -15.80
N PRO A 141 9.52 -15.21 -16.36
CA PRO A 141 8.32 -16.00 -16.60
C PRO A 141 7.54 -16.26 -15.30
N PHE A 142 6.22 -16.19 -15.38
CA PHE A 142 5.31 -16.63 -14.34
C PHE A 142 4.62 -17.91 -14.83
N GLU A 143 4.77 -19.01 -14.08
CA GLU A 143 4.28 -20.34 -14.50
C GLU A 143 4.70 -20.74 -15.93
N ASP A 144 5.98 -20.51 -16.26
CA ASP A 144 6.58 -20.71 -17.58
C ASP A 144 5.97 -19.86 -18.72
N GLN A 145 5.13 -18.87 -18.38
CA GLN A 145 4.55 -17.93 -19.34
C GLN A 145 5.25 -16.57 -19.29
N THR A 146 5.55 -16.02 -20.46
CA THR A 146 5.89 -14.59 -20.58
C THR A 146 4.61 -13.78 -20.41
N VAL A 147 4.60 -12.86 -19.45
CA VAL A 147 3.46 -11.97 -19.18
C VAL A 147 3.84 -10.53 -19.54
N THR A 148 3.08 -9.93 -20.45
CA THR A 148 3.29 -8.55 -20.92
C THR A 148 1.97 -7.84 -21.16
N GLU A 149 1.99 -6.50 -21.11
CA GLU A 149 0.83 -5.65 -21.39
C GLU A 149 -0.40 -6.09 -20.59
N ALA A 150 -0.18 -6.34 -19.30
CA ALA A 150 -1.25 -6.77 -18.40
C ALA A 150 -1.94 -5.55 -17.79
N ASP A 151 -3.25 -5.49 -17.94
CA ASP A 151 -4.14 -4.54 -17.30
C ASP A 151 -5.09 -5.31 -16.38
N GLY A 152 -5.43 -4.74 -15.23
CA GLY A 152 -6.32 -5.45 -14.32
C GLY A 152 -6.31 -4.92 -12.90
N SER A 153 -6.80 -5.77 -11.98
CA SER A 153 -6.93 -5.43 -10.58
C SER A 153 -6.55 -6.59 -9.66
N ILE A 154 -6.09 -6.23 -8.45
CA ILE A 154 -5.78 -7.16 -7.36
C ILE A 154 -6.52 -6.67 -6.12
N THR A 155 -7.25 -7.55 -5.46
CA THR A 155 -7.85 -7.28 -4.14
C THR A 155 -7.32 -8.30 -3.14
N VAL A 156 -6.74 -7.84 -2.05
CA VAL A 156 -6.17 -8.69 -0.99
C VAL A 156 -6.68 -8.26 0.38
N SER A 157 -7.03 -9.25 1.19
CA SER A 157 -7.38 -9.18 2.62
C SER A 157 -6.74 -10.38 3.35
N PRO A 158 -6.78 -10.45 4.69
CA PRO A 158 -6.24 -11.59 5.44
C PRO A 158 -6.74 -12.97 4.98
N ASP A 159 -7.97 -13.05 4.50
CA ASP A 159 -8.69 -14.28 4.18
C ASP A 159 -8.86 -14.54 2.68
N ARG A 160 -8.55 -13.55 1.84
CA ARG A 160 -8.84 -13.61 0.40
C ARG A 160 -7.81 -12.85 -0.43
N ALA A 161 -7.47 -13.43 -1.57
CA ALA A 161 -6.81 -12.73 -2.67
C ALA A 161 -7.60 -13.00 -3.96
N VAL A 162 -7.98 -11.94 -4.67
CA VAL A 162 -8.63 -12.00 -5.99
C VAL A 162 -7.79 -11.20 -6.95
N ILE A 163 -7.53 -11.77 -8.12
CA ILE A 163 -6.80 -11.13 -9.21
C ILE A 163 -7.69 -11.24 -10.45
N SER A 164 -7.76 -10.16 -11.22
CA SER A 164 -8.37 -10.16 -12.55
C SER A 164 -7.40 -9.48 -13.50
N ALA A 165 -7.11 -10.12 -14.63
CA ALA A 165 -6.08 -9.67 -15.56
C ALA A 165 -6.49 -9.91 -17.02
N GLU A 166 -6.36 -8.88 -17.85
CA GLU A 166 -6.26 -9.02 -19.30
C GLU A 166 -4.78 -8.83 -19.66
N ALA A 167 -4.16 -9.79 -20.35
CA ALA A 167 -2.72 -9.74 -20.63
C ALA A 167 -2.35 -10.47 -21.91
N LYS A 168 -1.11 -10.29 -22.38
CA LYS A 168 -0.51 -11.17 -23.38
C LYS A 168 0.34 -12.24 -22.71
N LEU A 169 -0.05 -13.51 -22.88
CA LEU A 169 0.72 -14.68 -22.49
C LEU A 169 1.47 -15.22 -23.71
N ASN A 170 2.80 -15.15 -23.67
CA ASN A 170 3.68 -15.48 -24.81
C ASN A 170 3.28 -14.72 -26.09
N GLY A 171 2.82 -13.48 -25.95
CA GLY A 171 2.36 -12.63 -27.06
C GLY A 171 0.93 -12.90 -27.53
N ILE A 172 0.20 -13.83 -26.91
CA ILE A 172 -1.19 -14.16 -27.24
C ILE A 172 -2.11 -13.54 -26.18
N PRO A 173 -3.17 -12.79 -26.56
CA PRO A 173 -4.14 -12.26 -25.60
C PRO A 173 -4.81 -13.36 -24.77
N ALA A 174 -4.94 -13.12 -23.47
CA ALA A 174 -5.57 -14.01 -22.49
C ALA A 174 -6.25 -13.20 -21.38
N GLU A 175 -7.27 -13.80 -20.76
CA GLU A 175 -8.00 -13.26 -19.61
C GLU A 175 -7.86 -14.25 -18.44
N LEU A 176 -7.66 -13.71 -17.22
CA LEU A 176 -7.45 -14.45 -15.97
C LEU A 176 -8.29 -13.87 -14.84
#